data_AF-A0A7J8DX02-F1
#
_entry.id   AF-A0A7J8DX02-F1
#
_cell.length_a   1.000
_cell.length_b   1.000
_cell.length_c   1.000
_cell.angle_alpha   90.00
_cell.angle_beta   90.00
_cell.angle_gamma   90.00
#
_symmetry.space_group_name_H-M   'P 1'
#
loop_
_entity.id
_entity.type
_entity.pdbx_description
1 polymer ?
#
loop_
_entity_poly.entity_id
_entity_poly.type
_entity_poly.pdbx_seq_one_letter_code
_entity_poly.pdbx_strand_id
1 'polypeptide(L)'
;MESDFEFEYLMALRLLNRLLAHMPLDKAENREKLEKLQAQLKWADFAGLQQLLLKGFTSVTTTDLTLQLFSVLTPVSKVAMVDPSQAIGFPLSVLCLLPQLIQHFESPNQFCKDVAERIAQVCLEEKNPKLANLAHVMTLYKTHSYTRDCATWVSVVCRYLHEAYADITLNMVTYLAEVSSAVKSQLYYSFQG
;
A
#
# COMPACT_ATOMS: atom_id res chain seq x y z
N MET A 1 -6.20 25.84 -14.76
CA MET A 1 -6.71 25.61 -13.39
C MET A 1 -6.22 24.23 -12.99
N GLU A 2 -5.09 24.14 -12.27
CA GLU A 2 -4.92 23.03 -11.33
C GLU A 2 -6.15 23.14 -10.41
N SER A 3 -7.08 22.18 -10.48
CA SER A 3 -8.40 22.37 -9.89
C SER A 3 -8.26 22.52 -8.37
N ASP A 4 -8.99 23.45 -7.75
CA ASP A 4 -8.97 23.68 -6.30
C ASP A 4 -9.07 22.37 -5.48
N PHE A 5 -9.81 21.39 -6.00
CA PHE A 5 -9.94 20.05 -5.43
C PHE A 5 -8.64 19.24 -5.33
N GLU A 6 -7.73 19.36 -6.31
CA GLU A 6 -6.44 18.64 -6.28
C GLU A 6 -5.54 19.21 -5.18
N PHE A 7 -5.51 20.55 -5.07
CA PHE A 7 -4.76 21.22 -4.01
C PHE A 7 -5.33 20.89 -2.63
N GLU A 8 -6.65 20.95 -2.45
CA GLU A 8 -7.33 20.54 -1.21
C GLU A 8 -7.02 19.09 -0.84
N TYR A 9 -7.07 18.18 -1.81
CA TYR A 9 -6.73 16.78 -1.59
C TYR A 9 -5.26 16.62 -1.21
N LEU A 10 -4.34 17.31 -1.87
CA LEU A 10 -2.92 17.32 -1.49
C LEU A 10 -2.71 17.85 -0.06
N MET A 11 -3.43 18.90 0.34
CA MET A 11 -3.38 19.41 1.72
C MET A 11 -3.93 18.37 2.71
N ALA A 12 -5.01 17.66 2.37
CA ALA A 12 -5.55 16.58 3.19
C ALA A 12 -4.55 15.43 3.35
N LEU A 13 -3.86 15.03 2.28
CA LEU A 13 -2.77 14.03 2.36
C LEU A 13 -1.64 14.49 3.27
N ARG A 14 -1.22 15.76 3.16
CA ARG A 14 -0.14 16.33 4.01
C ARG A 14 -0.55 16.36 5.47
N LEU A 15 -1.80 16.74 5.74
CA LEU A 15 -2.36 16.75 7.09
C LEU A 15 -2.39 15.32 7.66
N LEU A 16 -2.89 14.35 6.89
CA LEU A 16 -2.94 12.94 7.29
C LEU A 16 -1.54 12.40 7.58
N ASN A 17 -0.55 12.70 6.73
CA ASN A 17 0.83 12.26 6.94
C ASN A 17 1.41 12.80 8.26
N ARG A 18 1.19 14.09 8.53
CA ARG A 18 1.59 14.71 9.82
C ARG A 18 0.82 14.10 11.00
N LEU A 19 -0.48 13.84 10.84
CA LEU A 19 -1.32 13.25 11.87
C LEU A 19 -0.78 11.86 12.26
N LEU A 20 -0.47 11.01 11.28
CA LEU A 20 0.06 9.67 11.52
C LEU A 20 1.47 9.68 12.14
N ALA A 21 2.27 10.71 11.86
CA ALA A 21 3.56 10.89 12.51
C ALA A 21 3.43 11.23 14.01
N HIS A 22 2.40 11.97 14.41
CA HIS A 22 2.14 12.32 15.81
C HIS A 22 1.25 11.31 16.55
N MET A 23 0.37 10.62 15.83
CA MET A 23 -0.56 9.62 16.35
C MET A 23 -0.47 8.32 15.54
N PRO A 24 0.62 7.55 15.71
CA PRO A 24 0.80 6.30 14.96
C PRO A 24 -0.27 5.28 15.39
N LEU A 25 -0.80 4.55 14.41
CA LEU A 25 -1.96 3.65 14.58
C LEU A 25 -1.59 2.28 15.16
N ASP A 26 -0.30 2.02 15.38
CA ASP A 26 0.20 0.83 16.08
C ASP A 26 -0.22 0.83 17.56
N LYS A 27 -0.40 2.01 18.15
CA LYS A 27 -0.87 2.20 19.54
C LYS A 27 -2.40 2.18 19.64
N ALA A 28 -2.93 1.32 20.51
CA ALA A 28 -4.37 1.20 20.76
C ALA A 28 -5.04 2.51 21.17
N GLU A 29 -4.40 3.28 22.05
CA GLU A 29 -4.91 4.58 22.52
C GLU A 29 -5.15 5.58 21.37
N ASN A 30 -4.27 5.59 20.37
CA ASN A 30 -4.39 6.47 19.22
C ASN A 30 -5.53 6.04 18.29
N ARG A 31 -5.73 4.72 18.13
CA ARG A 31 -6.86 4.16 17.38
C ARG A 31 -8.18 4.57 18.01
N GLU A 32 -8.33 4.41 19.32
CA GLU A 32 -9.55 4.81 20.03
C GLU A 32 -9.84 6.31 19.92
N LYS A 33 -8.80 7.16 19.98
CA LYS A 33 -8.96 8.61 19.80
C LYS A 33 -9.50 8.93 18.40
N LEU A 34 -8.97 8.28 17.37
CA LEU A 34 -9.38 8.51 15.99
C LEU A 34 -10.77 7.94 15.69
N GLU A 35 -11.13 6.79 16.26
CA GLU A 35 -12.49 6.24 16.18
C GLU A 35 -13.51 7.17 16.85
N LYS A 36 -13.18 7.73 18.02
CA LYS A 36 -14.02 8.75 18.68
C LYS A 36 -14.19 10.00 17.82
N LEU A 37 -13.12 10.48 17.19
CA LEU A 37 -13.18 11.62 16.27
C LEU A 37 -14.05 11.30 15.05
N GLN A 38 -13.89 10.13 14.43
CA GLN A 38 -14.73 9.67 13.32
C GLN A 38 -16.22 9.64 13.71
N ALA A 39 -16.54 9.12 14.90
CA ALA A 39 -17.90 9.08 15.42
C ALA A 39 -18.47 10.50 15.66
N GLN A 40 -17.66 11.43 16.18
CA GLN A 40 -18.06 12.82 16.38
C GLN A 40 -18.31 13.56 15.06
N LEU A 41 -17.52 13.25 14.03
CA LEU A 41 -17.69 13.79 12.67
C LEU A 41 -18.93 13.23 11.95
N LYS A 42 -19.58 12.19 12.49
CA LYS A 42 -20.75 11.51 11.90
C LYS A 42 -20.49 11.04 10.46
N TRP A 43 -19.29 10.54 10.19
CA TRP A 43 -18.91 10.04 8.88
C TRP A 43 -19.55 8.67 8.62
N ALA A 44 -20.82 8.67 8.22
CA ALA A 44 -21.67 7.47 8.13
C ALA A 44 -21.15 6.42 7.13
N ASP A 45 -20.47 6.84 6.06
CA ASP A 45 -19.98 5.97 4.98
C ASP A 45 -18.45 6.06 4.83
N PHE A 46 -17.73 5.92 5.93
CA PHE A 46 -16.27 5.92 5.90
C PHE A 46 -15.73 4.63 5.26
N ALA A 47 -15.18 4.74 4.05
CA ALA A 47 -14.67 3.61 3.28
C ALA A 47 -13.29 3.08 3.74
N GLY A 48 -12.65 3.73 4.72
CA GLY A 48 -11.27 3.42 5.13
C GLY A 48 -10.23 4.38 4.54
N LEU A 49 -9.12 4.56 5.25
CA LEU A 49 -8.03 5.43 4.78
C LEU A 49 -7.46 4.96 3.45
N GLN A 50 -7.20 3.65 3.27
CA GLN A 50 -6.60 3.15 2.04
C GLN A 50 -7.49 3.42 0.82
N GLN A 51 -8.81 3.20 0.93
CA GLN A 51 -9.76 3.48 -0.16
C GLN A 51 -9.77 4.96 -0.55
N LEU A 52 -9.73 5.87 0.43
CA LEU A 52 -9.64 7.30 0.16
C LEU A 52 -8.34 7.68 -0.54
N LEU A 53 -7.22 7.07 -0.14
CA LEU A 53 -5.89 7.34 -0.67
C LEU A 53 -5.72 6.92 -2.13
N LEU A 54 -6.49 5.95 -2.63
CA LEU A 54 -6.38 5.46 -4.02
C LEU A 54 -6.56 6.59 -5.05
N LYS A 55 -7.35 7.62 -4.73
CA LYS A 55 -7.50 8.81 -5.57
C LYS A 55 -6.20 9.57 -5.79
N GLY A 56 -5.22 9.42 -4.90
CA GLY A 56 -3.91 10.07 -5.04
C GLY A 56 -3.00 9.46 -6.09
N PHE A 57 -3.36 8.32 -6.67
CA PHE A 57 -2.66 7.75 -7.83
C PHE A 57 -3.15 8.31 -9.17
N THR A 58 -4.18 9.17 -9.19
CA THR A 58 -4.68 9.77 -10.44
C THR A 58 -3.92 11.01 -10.87
N SER A 59 -2.99 11.51 -10.05
CA SER A 59 -2.16 12.66 -10.36
C SER A 59 -0.72 12.50 -9.87
N VAL A 60 0.23 12.97 -10.68
CA VAL A 60 1.66 12.98 -10.36
C VAL A 60 1.94 13.83 -9.11
N THR A 61 1.18 14.91 -8.89
CA THR A 61 1.38 15.84 -7.76
C THR A 61 1.09 15.21 -6.40
N THR A 62 0.22 14.20 -6.37
CA THR A 62 -0.25 13.53 -5.13
C THR A 62 0.29 12.12 -4.98
N THR A 63 0.82 11.51 -6.05
CA THR A 63 1.31 10.13 -6.08
C THR A 63 2.41 9.88 -5.05
N ASP A 64 3.44 10.72 -4.96
CA ASP A 64 4.57 10.50 -4.04
C ASP A 64 4.12 10.45 -2.57
N LEU A 65 3.26 11.37 -2.17
CA LEU A 65 2.75 11.42 -0.81
C LEU A 65 1.77 10.27 -0.53
N THR A 66 1.03 9.84 -1.55
CA THR A 66 0.15 8.68 -1.48
C THR A 66 0.96 7.40 -1.27
N LEU A 67 2.06 7.20 -2.01
CA LEU A 67 3.00 6.10 -1.81
C LEU A 67 3.58 6.08 -0.39
N GLN A 68 3.96 7.25 0.14
CA GLN A 68 4.45 7.37 1.52
C GLN A 68 3.39 6.93 2.54
N LEU A 69 2.14 7.39 2.36
CA LEU A 69 1.04 7.01 3.25
C LEU A 69 0.72 5.52 3.18
N PHE A 70 0.71 4.91 1.99
CA PHE A 70 0.56 3.46 1.85
C PHE A 70 1.68 2.69 2.54
N SER A 71 2.93 3.15 2.43
CA SER A 71 4.07 2.57 3.16
C SER A 71 3.87 2.64 4.67
N VAL A 72 3.46 3.81 5.19
CA VAL A 72 3.20 4.01 6.63
C VAL A 72 2.05 3.16 7.15
N LEU A 73 1.00 3.01 6.35
CA LEU A 73 -0.20 2.24 6.71
C LEU A 73 -0.03 0.72 6.57
N THR A 74 0.96 0.23 5.83
CA THR A 74 1.15 -1.21 5.56
C THR A 74 1.22 -2.06 6.85
N PRO A 75 2.01 -1.70 7.88
CA PRO A 75 2.08 -2.46 9.14
C PRO A 75 0.78 -2.47 9.95
N VAL A 76 -0.11 -1.50 9.71
CA VAL A 76 -1.38 -1.33 10.43
C VAL A 76 -2.58 -1.58 9.53
N SER A 77 -2.38 -2.32 8.43
CA SER A 77 -3.39 -2.57 7.40
C SER A 77 -4.61 -3.36 7.88
N LYS A 78 -4.52 -4.03 9.04
CA LYS A 78 -5.65 -4.70 9.70
C LYS A 78 -6.48 -3.82 10.64
N VAL A 79 -6.07 -2.57 10.84
CA VAL A 79 -6.84 -1.63 11.66
C VAL A 79 -8.12 -1.24 10.90
N ALA A 80 -9.29 -1.32 11.55
CA ALA A 80 -10.59 -1.02 10.94
C ALA A 80 -10.64 0.36 10.27
N MET A 81 -9.94 1.35 10.82
CA MET A 81 -9.86 2.68 10.23
C MET A 81 -9.04 2.71 8.92
N VAL A 82 -8.11 1.78 8.74
CA VAL A 82 -7.29 1.66 7.52
C VAL A 82 -8.07 0.90 6.45
N ASP A 83 -8.58 -0.27 6.82
CA ASP A 83 -9.47 -1.12 6.03
C ASP A 83 -10.63 -1.60 6.92
N PRO A 84 -11.86 -1.09 6.73
CA PRO A 84 -13.02 -1.50 7.51
C PRO A 84 -13.35 -3.00 7.39
N SER A 85 -13.00 -3.62 6.27
CA SER A 85 -13.17 -5.06 6.07
C SER A 85 -12.11 -5.90 6.78
N GLN A 86 -10.96 -5.28 7.10
CA GLN A 86 -9.75 -5.90 7.66
C GLN A 86 -9.22 -7.10 6.85
N ALA A 87 -9.64 -7.21 5.59
CA ALA A 87 -9.40 -8.39 4.76
C ALA A 87 -8.47 -8.10 3.59
N ILE A 88 -8.52 -6.89 3.02
CA ILE A 88 -7.80 -6.54 1.79
C ILE A 88 -6.70 -5.50 2.00
N GLY A 89 -6.59 -4.91 3.18
CA GLY A 89 -5.71 -3.77 3.38
C GLY A 89 -4.24 -4.09 3.11
N PHE A 90 -3.74 -5.22 3.61
CA PHE A 90 -2.35 -5.62 3.36
C PHE A 90 -2.06 -5.90 1.87
N PRO A 91 -2.79 -6.80 1.21
CA PRO A 91 -2.52 -7.09 -0.20
C PRO A 91 -2.75 -5.88 -1.12
N LEU A 92 -3.71 -5.02 -0.82
CA LEU A 92 -3.89 -3.74 -1.53
C LEU A 92 -2.65 -2.85 -1.38
N SER A 93 -2.11 -2.71 -0.16
CA SER A 93 -0.87 -1.96 0.09
C SER A 93 0.30 -2.48 -0.76
N VAL A 94 0.50 -3.80 -0.80
CA VAL A 94 1.57 -4.42 -1.60
C VAL A 94 1.39 -4.08 -3.08
N LEU A 95 0.18 -4.22 -3.61
CA LEU A 95 -0.12 -3.95 -5.01
C LEU A 95 0.07 -2.47 -5.40
N CYS A 96 -0.34 -1.54 -4.54
CA CYS A 96 -0.15 -0.11 -4.76
C CYS A 96 1.32 0.34 -4.69
N LEU A 97 2.15 -0.35 -3.90
CA LEU A 97 3.58 -0.03 -3.75
C LEU A 97 4.46 -0.77 -4.78
N LEU A 98 3.97 -1.86 -5.36
CA LEU A 98 4.71 -2.71 -6.28
C LEU A 98 5.32 -1.97 -7.49
N PRO A 99 4.62 -1.03 -8.17
CA PRO A 99 5.20 -0.28 -9.29
C PRO A 99 6.47 0.51 -8.89
N GLN A 100 6.49 1.07 -7.68
CA GLN A 100 7.65 1.81 -7.18
C GLN A 100 8.83 0.88 -6.90
N LEU A 101 8.56 -0.32 -6.38
CA LEU A 101 9.59 -1.33 -6.16
C LEU A 101 10.18 -1.82 -7.48
N ILE A 102 9.34 -2.03 -8.50
CA ILE A 102 9.76 -2.42 -9.85
C ILE A 102 10.65 -1.35 -10.49
N GLN A 103 10.22 -0.09 -10.43
CA GLN A 103 10.97 1.03 -11.01
C GLN A 103 12.39 1.15 -10.44
N HIS A 104 12.57 0.79 -9.17
CA HIS A 104 13.86 0.83 -8.47
C HIS A 104 14.48 -0.55 -8.24
N PHE A 105 14.08 -1.57 -9.00
CA PHE A 105 14.52 -2.95 -8.78
C PHE A 105 16.03 -3.12 -8.86
N GLU A 106 16.67 -2.58 -9.90
CA GLU A 106 18.13 -2.65 -10.13
C GLU A 106 18.95 -1.82 -9.13
N SER A 107 18.32 -0.85 -8.46
CA SER A 107 18.99 -0.02 -7.46
C SER A 107 17.98 0.51 -6.44
N PRO A 108 17.62 -0.31 -5.43
CA PRO A 108 16.60 0.06 -4.45
C PRO A 108 17.03 1.28 -3.64
N ASN A 109 16.26 2.37 -3.76
CA ASN A 109 16.43 3.55 -2.92
C ASN A 109 15.97 3.27 -1.48
N GLN A 110 16.22 4.20 -0.56
CA GLN A 110 15.87 4.00 0.86
C GLN A 110 14.37 3.76 1.07
N PHE A 111 13.52 4.50 0.37
CA PHE A 111 12.06 4.32 0.45
C PHE A 111 11.64 2.90 0.08
N CYS A 112 12.18 2.35 -1.01
CA CYS A 112 11.87 1.00 -1.47
C CYS A 112 12.38 -0.07 -0.48
N LYS A 113 13.54 0.16 0.14
CA LYS A 113 14.08 -0.71 1.20
C LYS A 113 13.18 -0.71 2.44
N ASP A 114 12.70 0.46 2.86
CA ASP A 114 11.78 0.60 4.01
C ASP A 114 10.43 -0.05 3.72
N VAL A 115 9.90 0.10 2.49
CA VAL A 115 8.68 -0.57 2.05
C VAL A 115 8.85 -2.09 2.09
N ALA A 116 9.93 -2.62 1.49
CA ALA A 116 10.19 -4.05 1.48
C ALA A 116 10.33 -4.63 2.90
N GLU A 117 10.98 -3.91 3.81
CA GLU A 117 11.05 -4.27 5.23
C GLU A 117 9.68 -4.33 5.90
N ARG A 118 8.85 -3.31 5.71
CA ARG A 118 7.48 -3.27 6.29
C ARG A 118 6.61 -4.39 5.77
N ILE A 119 6.67 -4.68 4.46
CA ILE A 119 5.94 -5.81 3.85
C ILE A 119 6.42 -7.13 4.46
N ALA A 120 7.74 -7.32 4.57
CA ALA A 120 8.31 -8.53 5.15
C ALA A 120 7.91 -8.71 6.61
N GLN A 121 7.91 -7.64 7.41
CA GLN A 121 7.50 -7.68 8.80
C GLN A 121 6.06 -8.17 8.95
N VAL A 122 5.10 -7.57 8.22
CA VAL A 122 3.69 -8.00 8.27
C VAL A 122 3.56 -9.46 7.87
N CYS A 123 4.24 -9.88 6.80
CA CYS A 123 4.21 -11.26 6.34
C CYS A 123 4.66 -12.28 7.42
N LEU A 124 5.64 -11.91 8.25
CA LEU A 124 6.13 -12.75 9.35
C LEU A 124 5.15 -12.80 10.53
N GLU A 125 4.38 -11.74 10.75
CA GLU A 125 3.37 -11.66 11.83
C GLU A 125 2.13 -12.53 11.54
N GLU A 126 1.77 -12.71 10.26
CA GLU A 126 0.56 -13.45 9.83
C GLU A 126 0.57 -14.96 10.08
N LYS A 127 1.72 -15.55 10.50
CA LYS A 127 1.90 -17.01 10.68
C LYS A 127 1.42 -17.86 9.49
N ASN A 128 1.45 -17.30 8.27
CA ASN A 128 1.08 -17.99 7.04
C ASN A 128 2.35 -18.41 6.28
N PRO A 129 2.58 -19.71 6.01
CA PRO A 129 3.76 -20.18 5.28
C PRO A 129 3.95 -19.52 3.90
N LYS A 130 2.85 -19.18 3.22
CA LYS A 130 2.89 -18.51 1.91
C LYS A 130 3.42 -17.08 2.03
N LEU A 131 3.03 -16.37 3.10
CA LEU A 131 3.53 -15.04 3.40
C LEU A 131 4.98 -15.07 3.88
N ALA A 132 5.42 -16.12 4.56
CA ALA A 132 6.84 -16.28 4.91
C ALA A 132 7.75 -16.28 3.66
N ASN A 133 7.30 -16.90 2.56
CA ASN A 133 8.03 -16.84 1.28
C ASN A 133 8.06 -15.42 0.69
N LEU A 134 6.95 -14.69 0.78
CA LEU A 134 6.90 -13.29 0.36
C LEU A 134 7.84 -12.41 1.20
N ALA A 135 7.89 -12.63 2.52
CA ALA A 135 8.82 -11.94 3.41
C ALA A 135 10.27 -12.16 2.99
N HIS A 136 10.62 -13.40 2.65
CA HIS A 136 11.96 -13.72 2.18
C HIS A 136 12.29 -13.00 0.87
N VAL A 137 11.39 -13.01 -0.11
CA VAL A 137 11.60 -12.30 -1.40
C VAL A 137 11.75 -10.79 -1.21
N MET A 138 10.98 -10.19 -0.30
CA MET A 138 11.13 -8.78 0.05
C MET A 138 12.46 -8.49 0.76
N THR A 139 12.93 -9.40 1.60
CA THR A 139 14.26 -9.30 2.23
C THR A 139 15.37 -9.31 1.17
N LEU A 140 15.30 -10.22 0.19
CA LEU A 140 16.26 -10.29 -0.92
C LEU A 140 16.25 -9.02 -1.78
N TYR A 141 15.07 -8.43 -2.02
CA TYR A 141 14.95 -7.14 -2.69
C TYR A 141 15.66 -6.03 -1.89
N LYS A 142 15.37 -5.92 -0.58
CA LYS A 142 15.97 -4.90 0.30
C LYS A 142 17.50 -4.98 0.33
N THR A 143 18.05 -6.20 0.40
CA THR A 143 19.51 -6.44 0.43
C THR A 143 20.15 -6.44 -0.95
N HIS A 144 19.37 -6.24 -2.01
CA HIS A 144 19.82 -6.30 -3.40
C HIS A 144 20.59 -7.60 -3.70
N SER A 145 20.06 -8.73 -3.20
CA SER A 145 20.66 -10.06 -3.33
C SER A 145 19.73 -11.05 -4.04
N TYR A 146 18.62 -10.58 -4.62
CA TYR A 146 17.78 -11.38 -5.50
C TYR A 146 18.51 -11.57 -6.84
N THR A 147 18.68 -12.81 -7.29
CA THR A 147 19.58 -13.14 -8.41
C THR A 147 18.89 -13.30 -9.76
N ARG A 148 17.56 -13.20 -9.81
CA ARG A 148 16.77 -13.29 -11.05
C ARG A 148 16.38 -11.89 -11.51
N ASP A 149 15.93 -11.81 -12.76
CA ASP A 149 15.45 -10.58 -13.37
C ASP A 149 14.15 -10.07 -12.72
N CYS A 150 13.86 -8.79 -12.97
CA CYS A 150 12.71 -8.09 -12.42
C CYS A 150 11.38 -8.78 -12.75
N ALA A 151 11.19 -9.27 -13.99
CA ALA A 151 9.98 -9.97 -14.40
C ALA A 151 9.72 -11.24 -13.56
N THR A 152 10.78 -12.03 -13.31
CA THR A 152 10.68 -13.19 -12.41
C THR A 152 10.34 -12.77 -10.98
N TRP A 153 10.95 -11.70 -10.47
CA TRP A 153 10.64 -11.19 -9.13
C TRP A 153 9.16 -10.78 -9.01
N VAL A 154 8.63 -10.03 -9.97
CA VAL A 154 7.22 -9.62 -10.00
C VAL A 154 6.29 -10.83 -10.04
N SER A 155 6.58 -11.80 -10.90
CA SER A 155 5.80 -13.04 -11.00
C SER A 155 5.74 -13.78 -9.66
N VAL A 156 6.87 -13.88 -8.96
CA VAL A 156 6.96 -14.53 -7.65
C VAL A 156 6.17 -13.77 -6.59
N VAL A 157 6.28 -12.44 -6.53
CA VAL A 157 5.54 -11.59 -5.59
C VAL A 157 4.03 -11.73 -5.81
N CYS A 158 3.57 -11.57 -7.07
CA CYS A 158 2.15 -11.70 -7.42
C CYS A 158 1.61 -13.09 -7.13
N ARG A 159 2.39 -14.15 -7.39
CA ARG A 159 2.00 -15.52 -7.10
C ARG A 159 1.82 -15.76 -5.61
N TYR A 160 2.78 -15.34 -4.76
CA TYR A 160 2.64 -15.53 -3.31
C TYR A 160 1.48 -14.72 -2.74
N LEU A 161 1.23 -13.52 -3.27
CA LEU A 161 0.08 -12.72 -2.86
C LEU A 161 -1.24 -13.40 -3.26
N HIS A 162 -1.35 -13.88 -4.50
CA HIS A 162 -2.53 -14.63 -4.96
C HIS A 162 -2.76 -15.91 -4.14
N GLU A 163 -1.71 -16.69 -3.91
CA GLU A 163 -1.82 -17.92 -3.12
C GLU A 163 -2.26 -17.64 -1.67
N ALA A 164 -1.85 -16.52 -1.07
CA ALA A 164 -2.22 -16.12 0.28
C ALA A 164 -3.63 -15.52 0.38
N TYR A 165 -4.14 -14.91 -0.71
CA TYR A 165 -5.42 -14.18 -0.76
C TYR A 165 -6.31 -14.63 -1.93
N ALA A 166 -6.35 -15.93 -2.21
CA ALA A 166 -7.01 -16.50 -3.39
C ALA A 166 -8.49 -16.09 -3.48
N ASP A 167 -9.20 -16.13 -2.35
CA ASP A 167 -10.65 -15.83 -2.27
C ASP A 167 -10.99 -14.37 -2.55
N ILE A 168 -10.00 -13.48 -2.52
CA ILE A 168 -10.20 -12.03 -2.60
C ILE A 168 -9.43 -11.42 -3.79
N THR A 169 -8.70 -12.25 -4.55
CA THR A 169 -7.88 -11.78 -5.68
C THR A 169 -8.74 -11.11 -6.75
N LEU A 170 -9.93 -11.64 -7.05
CA LEU A 170 -10.85 -11.03 -8.02
C LEU A 170 -11.27 -9.62 -7.59
N ASN A 171 -11.58 -9.45 -6.30
CA ASN A 171 -11.95 -8.15 -5.74
C ASN A 171 -10.77 -7.18 -5.85
N MET A 172 -9.54 -7.60 -5.56
CA MET A 172 -8.34 -6.75 -5.71
C MET A 172 -8.09 -6.32 -7.16
N VAL A 173 -8.27 -7.24 -8.12
CA VAL A 173 -8.15 -6.92 -9.55
C VAL A 173 -9.22 -5.93 -9.97
N THR A 174 -10.46 -6.09 -9.53
CA THR A 174 -11.54 -5.13 -9.78
C THR A 174 -11.24 -3.77 -9.15
N TYR A 175 -10.78 -3.72 -7.91
CA TYR A 175 -10.41 -2.47 -7.22
C TYR A 175 -9.28 -1.74 -7.96
N LEU A 176 -8.18 -2.43 -8.29
CA LEU A 176 -7.10 -1.84 -9.09
C LEU A 176 -7.59 -1.46 -10.49
N ALA A 177 -8.57 -2.19 -11.02
CA ALA A 177 -9.11 -1.91 -12.34
C ALA A 177 -9.90 -0.61 -12.40
N GLU A 178 -10.58 -0.25 -11.31
CA GLU A 178 -11.37 0.96 -11.14
C GLU A 178 -10.51 2.19 -10.79
N VAL A 179 -9.35 1.99 -10.14
CA VAL A 179 -8.58 3.09 -9.55
C VAL A 179 -7.77 3.93 -10.55
N SER A 180 -7.39 3.44 -11.73
CA SER A 180 -6.94 4.25 -12.91
C SER A 180 -6.14 3.41 -13.92
N SER A 181 -6.19 3.80 -15.20
CA SER A 181 -5.29 3.34 -16.27
C SER A 181 -3.80 3.60 -15.99
N ALA A 182 -3.43 4.45 -15.03
CA ALA A 182 -2.04 4.77 -14.70
C ALA A 182 -1.31 3.61 -13.98
N VAL A 183 -1.91 3.01 -12.95
CA VAL A 183 -1.34 1.82 -12.28
C VAL A 183 -1.28 0.64 -13.24
N LYS A 184 -2.33 0.47 -14.07
CA LYS A 184 -2.34 -0.51 -15.16
C LYS A 184 -1.26 -0.24 -16.19
N SER A 185 -1.04 1.02 -16.59
CA SER A 185 -0.01 1.38 -17.55
C SER A 185 1.38 1.14 -16.98
N GLN A 186 1.61 1.47 -15.71
CA GLN A 186 2.90 1.28 -15.06
C GLN A 186 3.22 -0.20 -14.84
N LEU A 187 2.23 -1.02 -14.50
CA LEU A 187 2.35 -2.48 -14.52
C LEU A 187 2.55 -3.00 -15.94
N TYR A 188 1.75 -2.56 -16.92
CA TYR A 188 1.84 -2.98 -18.32
C TYR A 188 3.20 -2.64 -18.97
N TYR A 189 3.73 -1.43 -18.74
CA TYR A 189 5.07 -1.04 -19.18
C TYR A 189 6.17 -1.83 -18.46
N SER A 190 5.96 -2.21 -17.19
CA SER A 190 6.88 -3.08 -16.45
C SER A 190 6.89 -4.55 -16.93
N PHE A 191 5.86 -4.98 -17.68
CA PHE A 191 5.77 -6.33 -18.25
C PHE A 191 6.18 -6.38 -19.74
N GLN A 192 6.46 -5.25 -20.39
CA GLN A 192 6.90 -5.17 -21.80
C GLN A 192 8.35 -4.72 -22.00
N GLY A 193 9.07 -4.35 -20.94
CA GLY A 193 10.52 -4.08 -20.95
C GLY A 193 11.30 -5.20 -20.29
#